data_AF-A0A1X7J717-F1
#
_entry.id   AF-A0A1X7J717-F1
#
_cell.length_a   1.000
_cell.length_b   1.000
_cell.length_c   1.000
_cell.angle_alpha   90.00
_cell.angle_beta   90.00
_cell.angle_gamma   90.00
#
_symmetry.space_group_name_H-M   'P 1'
#
loop_
_entity.id
_entity.type
_entity.pdbx_description
1 polymer ?
#
loop_
_entity_poly.entity_id
_entity_poly.type
_entity_poly.pdbx_seq_one_letter_code
_entity_poly.pdbx_strand_id
1 'polypeptide(L)'
;MNRYIKAMEIGLANEENGITYFDLVYQLHGTPDKVFAMEAEQTFFIWFLKNFSAMNMLYSRGASQNISYFFREFLRGNSKGSTYHKKNVDPHLYGHLNQKWFLNGEASKQYLDFQELQQSVKSANSARNWAIISIIVALFAIGISAYSVISSPNLPYDVNIIEDKTRTDELQKENNQLKEELFKAEMMVKVLEETNKQL
;
A
#
# COMPACT_ATOMS: atom_id res chain seq x y z
N MET A 1 -0.86 -1.39 -25.03
CA MET A 1 -0.96 -0.08 -24.33
C MET A 1 -1.79 0.87 -25.19
N ASN A 2 -2.63 1.72 -24.61
CA ASN A 2 -3.43 2.69 -25.36
C ASN A 2 -2.51 3.68 -26.10
N ARG A 3 -2.76 3.95 -27.40
CA ARG A 3 -1.93 4.83 -28.24
C ARG A 3 -1.79 6.25 -27.70
N TYR A 4 -2.83 6.78 -27.07
CA TYR A 4 -2.82 8.13 -26.52
C TYR A 4 -1.92 8.21 -25.29
N ILE A 5 -2.03 7.23 -24.39
CA ILE A 5 -1.14 7.09 -23.23
C ILE A 5 0.32 6.93 -23.69
N LYS A 6 0.57 6.06 -24.69
CA LYS A 6 1.92 5.86 -25.24
C LYS A 6 2.46 7.13 -25.90
N ALA A 7 1.62 7.88 -26.60
CA ALA A 7 2.02 9.16 -27.19
C ALA A 7 2.40 10.18 -26.13
N MET A 8 1.67 10.26 -25.01
CA MET A 8 2.04 11.12 -23.89
C MET A 8 3.35 10.65 -23.22
N GLU A 9 3.55 9.35 -23.03
CA GLU A 9 4.82 8.81 -22.53
C GLU A 9 6.00 9.24 -23.41
N ILE A 10 5.89 9.06 -24.73
CA ILE A 10 6.93 9.46 -25.69
C ILE A 10 7.12 10.98 -25.67
N GLY A 11 6.02 11.74 -25.65
CA GLY A 11 6.07 13.20 -25.60
C GLY A 11 6.80 13.71 -24.35
N LEU A 12 6.52 13.12 -23.19
CA LEU A 12 7.19 13.46 -21.93
C LEU A 12 8.67 13.07 -21.95
N ALA A 13 9.02 11.91 -22.52
CA ALA A 13 10.41 11.49 -22.70
C ALA A 13 11.21 12.40 -23.66
N ASN A 14 10.53 13.24 -24.45
CA ASN A 14 11.13 14.17 -25.40
C ASN A 14 10.89 15.64 -24.99
N GLU A 15 10.73 15.93 -23.70
CA GLU A 15 10.43 17.29 -23.20
C GLU A 15 11.50 18.32 -23.62
N GLU A 16 12.78 17.95 -23.62
CA GLU A 16 13.87 18.88 -23.95
C GLU A 16 13.96 19.21 -25.44
N ASN A 17 13.81 18.21 -26.31
CA ASN A 17 14.13 18.31 -27.74
C ASN A 17 12.89 18.33 -28.64
N GLY A 18 11.73 17.98 -28.10
CA GLY A 18 10.50 17.77 -28.83
C GLY A 18 10.55 16.57 -29.79
N ILE A 19 9.38 16.22 -30.33
CA ILE A 19 9.21 15.13 -31.28
C ILE A 19 8.45 15.62 -32.52
N THR A 20 8.78 15.10 -33.70
CA THR A 20 7.97 15.39 -34.90
C THR A 20 6.72 14.52 -34.90
N TYR A 21 5.67 14.91 -35.63
CA TYR A 21 4.48 14.07 -35.74
C TYR A 21 4.82 12.70 -36.36
N PHE A 22 5.68 12.69 -37.38
CA PHE A 22 6.07 11.47 -38.06
C PHE A 22 6.88 10.53 -37.17
N ASP A 23 7.84 11.06 -36.40
CA ASP A 23 8.61 10.25 -35.44
C ASP A 23 7.70 9.69 -34.35
N LEU A 24 6.73 10.48 -33.88
CA LEU A 24 5.77 10.03 -32.87
C LEU A 24 4.92 8.87 -33.40
N VAL A 25 4.34 9.01 -34.59
CA VAL A 25 3.55 7.94 -35.22
C VAL A 25 4.42 6.70 -35.48
N TYR A 26 5.66 6.89 -35.94
CA TYR A 26 6.61 5.80 -36.14
C TYR A 26 6.89 5.04 -34.83
N GLN A 27 7.18 5.74 -33.74
CA GLN A 27 7.43 5.12 -32.43
C GLN A 27 6.19 4.42 -31.85
N LEU A 28 4.99 4.85 -32.21
CA LEU A 28 3.74 4.18 -31.79
C LEU A 28 3.53 2.83 -32.49
N HIS A 29 4.05 2.65 -33.71
CA HIS A 29 3.77 1.47 -34.54
C HIS A 29 4.98 0.55 -34.79
N GLY A 30 6.20 1.05 -34.61
CA GLY A 30 7.44 0.28 -34.64
C GLY A 30 7.93 -0.16 -36.02
N THR A 31 7.17 0.03 -37.09
CA THR A 31 7.62 -0.26 -38.47
C THR A 31 7.08 0.76 -39.48
N PRO A 32 7.83 1.09 -40.55
CA PRO A 32 7.36 1.95 -41.63
C PRO A 32 6.14 1.39 -42.39
N ASP A 33 5.95 0.06 -42.36
CA ASP A 33 4.98 -0.67 -43.19
C ASP A 33 3.65 -0.98 -42.48
N LYS A 34 3.60 -0.85 -41.14
CA LYS A 34 2.36 -0.91 -40.36
C LYS A 34 2.00 0.48 -39.89
N VAL A 35 0.96 1.02 -40.50
CA VAL A 35 0.47 2.34 -40.19
C VAL A 35 -0.96 2.28 -39.72
N PHE A 36 -1.36 3.31 -38.98
CA PHE A 36 -2.75 3.52 -38.63
C PHE A 36 -3.61 3.36 -39.89
N ALA A 37 -4.79 2.73 -39.74
CA ALA A 37 -5.84 2.95 -40.73
C ALA A 37 -6.07 4.46 -40.86
N MET A 38 -6.34 4.95 -42.07
CA MET A 38 -6.47 6.38 -42.36
C MET A 38 -7.39 7.10 -41.35
N GLU A 39 -8.51 6.48 -40.98
CA GLU A 39 -9.48 7.00 -40.01
C GLU A 39 -8.91 7.03 -38.58
N ALA A 40 -8.14 6.01 -38.20
CA ALA A 40 -7.48 5.95 -36.90
C ALA A 40 -6.39 7.02 -36.79
N GLU A 41 -5.68 7.31 -37.88
CA GLU A 41 -4.68 8.35 -37.92
C GLU A 41 -5.30 9.74 -37.88
N GLN A 42 -6.36 9.97 -38.65
CA GLN A 42 -7.07 11.24 -38.65
C GLN A 42 -7.61 11.58 -37.25
N THR A 43 -8.19 10.61 -36.56
CA THR A 43 -8.65 10.80 -35.17
C THR A 43 -7.50 11.03 -34.21
N PHE A 44 -6.37 10.31 -34.38
CA PHE A 44 -5.16 10.53 -33.60
C PHE A 44 -4.58 11.93 -33.83
N PHE A 45 -4.54 12.42 -35.07
CA PHE A 45 -4.05 13.75 -35.41
C PHE A 45 -4.87 14.87 -34.75
N ILE A 46 -6.21 14.74 -34.75
CA ILE A 46 -7.08 15.70 -34.04
C ILE A 46 -6.77 15.73 -32.54
N TRP A 47 -6.55 14.56 -31.94
CA TRP A 47 -6.13 14.46 -30.55
C TRP A 47 -4.73 15.06 -30.33
N PHE A 48 -3.79 14.78 -31.22
CA PHE A 48 -2.42 15.28 -31.17
C PHE A 48 -2.38 16.80 -31.15
N LEU A 49 -3.11 17.47 -32.04
CA LEU A 49 -3.20 18.93 -32.09
C LEU A 49 -3.76 19.58 -30.82
N LYS A 50 -4.50 18.83 -29.99
CA LYS A 50 -5.01 19.32 -28.70
C LYS A 50 -3.98 19.15 -27.56
N ASN A 51 -3.11 18.15 -27.68
CA ASN A 51 -2.24 17.71 -26.60
C ASN A 51 -0.76 18.06 -26.82
N PHE A 52 -0.40 18.48 -28.03
CA PHE A 52 0.94 18.90 -28.39
C PHE A 52 0.92 20.32 -28.96
N SER A 53 1.98 21.08 -28.67
CA SER A 53 2.19 22.42 -29.18
C SER A 53 3.55 22.56 -29.85
N ALA A 54 3.64 23.44 -30.83
CA ALA A 54 4.88 23.79 -31.51
C ALA A 54 5.06 25.31 -31.53
N MET A 55 6.31 25.77 -31.50
CA MET A 55 6.63 27.20 -31.38
C MET A 55 6.16 28.01 -32.61
N ASN A 56 6.17 27.41 -33.80
CA ASN A 56 5.71 28.04 -35.04
C ASN A 56 4.28 27.64 -35.40
N MET A 57 3.32 27.91 -34.51
CA MET A 57 1.89 27.84 -34.86
C MET A 57 1.49 29.03 -35.74
N LEU A 58 1.94 29.03 -37.00
CA LEU A 58 1.36 29.90 -38.05
C LEU A 58 -0.12 29.58 -38.32
N TYR A 59 -0.60 28.43 -37.84
CA TYR A 59 -2.00 28.00 -37.88
C TYR A 59 -2.67 28.20 -36.52
N SER A 60 -2.73 29.43 -36.03
CA SER A 60 -3.39 29.76 -34.76
C SER A 60 -4.93 29.66 -34.89
N ARG A 61 -5.54 29.01 -33.89
CA ARG A 61 -6.96 28.90 -33.45
C ARG A 61 -8.14 28.93 -34.46
N GLY A 62 -8.11 29.67 -35.56
CA GLY A 62 -9.13 29.67 -36.62
C GLY A 62 -8.89 28.64 -37.74
N ALA A 63 -7.67 28.12 -37.88
CA ALA A 63 -7.31 27.19 -38.97
C ALA A 63 -7.45 25.70 -38.63
N SER A 64 -7.83 25.34 -37.41
CA SER A 64 -7.93 23.94 -36.94
C SER A 64 -9.00 23.12 -37.68
N GLN A 65 -10.06 23.78 -38.16
CA GLN A 65 -11.08 23.11 -38.98
C GLN A 65 -10.53 22.74 -40.38
N ASN A 66 -9.71 23.61 -40.96
CA ASN A 66 -9.12 23.37 -42.27
C ASN A 66 -7.93 22.40 -42.20
N ILE A 67 -7.14 22.41 -41.12
CA ILE A 67 -5.97 21.51 -41.02
C ILE A 67 -6.37 20.04 -40.92
N SER A 68 -7.52 19.73 -40.30
CA SER A 68 -8.06 18.36 -40.27
C SER A 68 -8.48 17.88 -41.66
N TYR A 69 -9.02 18.78 -42.49
CA TYR A 69 -9.35 18.50 -43.88
C TYR A 69 -8.08 18.30 -44.73
N PHE A 70 -7.10 19.21 -44.63
CA PHE A 70 -5.82 19.10 -45.34
C PHE A 70 -5.07 17.82 -44.94
N PHE A 71 -5.10 17.45 -43.67
CA PHE A 71 -4.51 16.20 -43.20
C PHE A 71 -5.19 14.97 -43.79
N ARG A 72 -6.52 14.96 -43.88
CA ARG A 72 -7.25 13.86 -44.54
C ARG A 72 -6.86 13.74 -46.02
N GLU A 73 -6.77 14.84 -46.74
CA GLU A 73 -6.37 14.83 -48.15
C GLU A 73 -4.89 14.42 -48.31
N PHE A 74 -4.03 14.82 -47.38
CA PHE A 74 -2.65 14.35 -47.31
C PHE A 74 -2.55 12.84 -47.09
N LEU A 75 -3.36 12.25 -46.19
CA LEU A 75 -3.42 10.80 -46.03
C LEU A 75 -3.94 10.10 -47.29
N ARG A 76 -4.96 10.65 -47.95
CA ARG A 76 -5.52 10.12 -49.21
C ARG A 76 -4.51 10.16 -50.37
N GLY A 77 -3.71 11.21 -50.47
CA GLY A 77 -2.65 11.31 -51.47
C GLY A 77 -1.52 10.30 -51.19
N ASN A 78 -1.32 9.93 -49.93
CA ASN A 78 -0.30 8.96 -49.50
C ASN A 78 -0.77 7.49 -49.52
N SER A 79 -2.06 7.21 -49.42
CA SER A 79 -2.61 5.84 -49.37
C SER A 79 -2.39 5.03 -50.66
N LYS A 80 -1.99 5.69 -51.76
CA LYS A 80 -1.68 5.08 -53.05
C LYS A 80 -0.19 4.74 -53.24
N GLY A 81 0.67 5.07 -52.26
CA GLY A 81 2.12 4.92 -52.35
C GLY A 81 2.68 3.80 -51.48
N SER A 82 3.90 3.34 -51.81
CA SER A 82 4.68 2.38 -51.00
C SER A 82 5.38 3.01 -49.78
N THR A 83 5.46 4.34 -49.71
CA THR A 83 6.10 5.04 -48.59
C THR A 83 5.11 5.96 -47.88
N TYR A 84 5.12 5.88 -46.55
CA TYR A 84 4.28 6.63 -45.65
C TYR A 84 4.69 8.10 -45.59
N HIS A 85 3.72 9.02 -45.63
CA HIS A 85 3.90 10.48 -45.53
C HIS A 85 4.94 11.11 -46.49
N LYS A 86 4.69 11.05 -47.79
CA LYS A 86 5.50 11.72 -48.80
C LYS A 86 5.33 13.24 -48.75
N LYS A 87 6.46 13.94 -48.63
CA LYS A 87 6.55 15.41 -48.70
C LYS A 87 5.88 16.02 -49.93
N ASN A 88 5.91 15.33 -51.07
CA ASN A 88 5.41 15.86 -52.34
C ASN A 88 3.87 15.93 -52.43
N VAL A 89 3.14 15.27 -51.53
CA VAL A 89 1.66 15.29 -51.53
C VAL A 89 1.15 16.65 -51.03
N ASP A 90 1.74 17.16 -49.94
CA ASP A 90 1.49 18.51 -49.44
C ASP A 90 2.76 19.00 -48.71
N PRO A 91 3.63 19.76 -49.39
CA PRO A 91 4.90 20.22 -48.80
C PRO A 91 4.72 21.15 -47.60
N HIS A 92 3.63 21.92 -47.56
CA HIS A 92 3.36 22.87 -46.48
C HIS A 92 2.93 22.14 -45.21
N LEU A 93 1.95 21.24 -45.34
CA LEU A 93 1.53 20.42 -44.22
C LEU A 93 2.66 19.50 -43.77
N TYR A 94 3.40 18.88 -44.69
CA TYR A 94 4.57 18.07 -44.33
C TYR A 94 5.57 18.88 -43.51
N GLY A 95 5.93 20.11 -43.94
CA GLY A 95 6.81 20.98 -43.20
C GLY A 95 6.29 21.32 -41.80
N HIS A 96 4.99 21.57 -41.68
CA HIS A 96 4.33 21.82 -40.40
C HIS A 96 4.33 20.60 -39.47
N LEU A 97 4.13 19.39 -39.99
CA LEU A 97 4.15 18.15 -39.21
C LEU A 97 5.58 17.72 -38.83
N ASN A 98 6.57 18.14 -39.62
CA ASN A 98 7.99 17.83 -39.41
C ASN A 98 8.69 18.79 -38.45
N GLN A 99 8.02 19.83 -37.94
CA GLN A 99 8.56 20.65 -36.88
C GLN A 99 8.59 19.90 -35.53
N LYS A 100 9.30 20.43 -34.54
CA LYS A 100 9.30 19.88 -33.19
C LYS A 100 8.04 20.28 -32.43
N TRP A 101 7.37 19.26 -31.88
CA TRP A 101 6.20 19.39 -31.04
C TRP A 101 6.53 18.94 -29.63
N PHE A 102 5.94 19.62 -28.66
CA PHE A 102 6.13 19.42 -27.23
C PHE A 102 4.80 19.05 -26.60
N LEU A 103 4.82 18.11 -25.67
CA LEU A 103 3.63 17.70 -24.94
C LEU A 103 3.15 18.87 -24.06
N ASN A 104 1.86 19.18 -24.13
CA ASN A 104 1.25 20.25 -23.33
C ASN A 104 1.22 19.85 -21.86
N GLY A 105 1.38 20.82 -20.96
CA GLY A 105 1.38 20.57 -19.51
C GLY A 105 0.12 19.84 -18.99
N GLU A 106 -1.06 20.10 -19.58
CA GLU A 106 -2.28 19.36 -19.23
C GLU A 106 -2.19 17.87 -19.60
N ALA A 107 -1.67 17.56 -20.80
CA ALA A 107 -1.48 16.19 -21.24
C ALA A 107 -0.37 15.48 -20.44
N SER A 108 0.71 16.18 -20.12
CA SER A 108 1.77 15.70 -19.22
C SER A 108 1.19 15.33 -17.85
N LYS A 109 0.34 16.20 -17.28
CA LYS A 109 -0.35 15.92 -16.01
C LYS A 109 -1.26 14.69 -16.11
N GLN A 110 -2.09 14.59 -17.15
CA GLN A 110 -2.97 13.43 -17.34
C GLN A 110 -2.19 12.11 -17.41
N TYR A 111 -1.00 12.12 -18.02
CA TYR A 111 -0.14 10.94 -18.07
C TYR A 111 0.46 10.61 -16.70
N LEU A 112 0.91 11.60 -15.93
CA LEU A 112 1.42 11.40 -14.57
C LEU A 112 0.32 10.89 -13.64
N ASP A 113 -0.88 11.48 -13.67
CA ASP A 113 -2.05 11.04 -12.90
C ASP A 113 -2.39 9.56 -13.21
N PHE A 114 -2.28 9.15 -14.48
CA PHE A 114 -2.45 7.77 -14.88
C PHE A 114 -1.39 6.83 -14.31
N GLN A 115 -0.12 7.25 -14.27
CA GLN A 115 0.96 6.48 -13.66
C GLN A 115 0.76 6.34 -12.14
N GLU A 116 0.39 7.42 -11.46
CA GLU A 116 0.09 7.43 -10.03
C GLU A 116 -1.08 6.49 -9.69
N LEU A 117 -2.14 6.50 -10.51
CA LEU A 117 -3.26 5.58 -10.34
C LEU A 117 -2.82 4.12 -10.50
N GLN A 118 -2.01 3.80 -11.52
CA GLN A 118 -1.49 2.44 -11.69
C GLN A 118 -0.63 2.00 -10.51
N GLN A 119 0.23 2.89 -10.01
CA GLN A 119 1.07 2.60 -8.86
C GLN A 119 0.24 2.43 -7.59
N SER A 120 -0.79 3.24 -7.40
CA SER A 120 -1.72 3.14 -6.28
C SER A 120 -2.46 1.82 -6.28
N VAL A 121 -2.94 1.36 -7.44
CA VAL A 121 -3.58 0.04 -7.58
C VAL A 121 -2.61 -1.09 -7.25
N LYS A 122 -1.36 -1.02 -7.73
CA LYS A 122 -0.32 -2.00 -7.38
C LYS A 122 -0.03 -2.03 -5.88
N SER A 123 0.13 -0.85 -5.27
CA SER A 123 0.36 -0.71 -3.83
C SER A 123 -0.82 -1.25 -3.01
N ALA A 124 -2.05 -0.96 -3.40
CA ALA A 124 -3.26 -1.47 -2.74
C ALA A 124 -3.35 -2.99 -2.81
N ASN A 125 -3.05 -3.59 -3.97
CA ASN A 125 -3.01 -5.04 -4.13
C ASN A 125 -1.90 -5.69 -3.29
N SER A 126 -0.72 -5.06 -3.23
CA SER A 126 0.37 -5.51 -2.36
C SER A 126 -0.02 -5.45 -0.88
N ALA A 127 -0.60 -4.33 -0.43
CA ALA A 127 -1.08 -4.16 0.94
C ALA A 127 -2.15 -5.20 1.30
N ARG A 128 -3.08 -5.51 0.38
CA ARG A 128 -4.07 -6.57 0.55
C ARG A 128 -3.42 -7.94 0.73
N ASN A 129 -2.40 -8.26 -0.06
CA ASN A 129 -1.67 -9.53 0.09
C ASN A 129 -0.97 -9.63 1.44
N TRP A 130 -0.31 -8.55 1.89
CA TRP A 130 0.31 -8.50 3.21
C TRP A 130 -0.71 -8.62 4.35
N ALA A 131 -1.88 -8.01 4.21
CA ALA A 131 -2.97 -8.16 5.17
C ALA A 131 -3.44 -9.62 5.28
N ILE A 132 -3.60 -10.32 4.16
CA ILE A 132 -3.96 -11.75 4.15
C ILE A 132 -2.90 -12.59 4.88
N ILE A 133 -1.61 -12.36 4.60
CA ILE A 133 -0.51 -13.06 5.29
C ILE A 133 -0.55 -12.77 6.79
N SER A 134 -0.76 -11.52 7.19
CA SER A 134 -0.87 -11.13 8.59
C SER A 134 -2.02 -11.83 9.30
N ILE A 135 -3.17 -11.98 8.64
CA ILE A 135 -4.33 -12.71 9.17
C ILE A 135 -3.97 -14.19 9.40
N ILE A 136 -3.30 -14.82 8.44
CA ILE A 136 -2.88 -16.22 8.56
C ILE A 136 -1.91 -16.40 9.74
N VAL A 137 -0.91 -15.52 9.87
CA VAL A 137 0.04 -15.55 10.99
C VAL A 137 -0.68 -15.38 12.33
N ALA A 138 -1.64 -14.47 12.42
CA ALA A 138 -2.44 -14.27 13.62
C ALA A 138 -3.25 -15.52 13.99
N LEU A 139 -3.88 -16.18 13.01
CA LEU A 139 -4.62 -17.43 13.24
C LEU A 139 -3.70 -18.56 13.74
N PHE A 140 -2.49 -18.69 13.19
CA PHE A 140 -1.50 -19.64 13.69
C PHE A 140 -1.06 -19.33 15.13
N ALA A 141 -0.80 -18.06 15.45
CA ALA A 141 -0.42 -17.65 16.80
C ALA A 141 -1.51 -17.96 17.83
N ILE A 142 -2.77 -17.69 17.48
CA ILE A 142 -3.94 -18.04 18.31
C ILE A 142 -4.01 -19.56 18.50
N GLY A 143 -3.85 -20.34 17.43
CA GLY A 143 -3.86 -21.81 17.48
C GLY A 143 -2.77 -22.40 18.38
N ILE A 144 -1.53 -21.92 18.25
CA ILE A 144 -0.40 -22.34 19.11
C ILE A 144 -0.66 -21.98 20.58
N SER A 145 -1.22 -20.80 20.83
CA SER A 145 -1.57 -20.35 22.18
C SER A 145 -2.64 -21.26 22.80
N ALA A 146 -3.70 -21.57 22.06
CA ALA A 146 -4.75 -22.47 22.51
C ALA A 146 -4.24 -23.90 22.75
N TYR A 147 -3.39 -24.42 21.86
CA TYR A 147 -2.76 -25.74 22.03
C TYR A 147 -1.87 -25.79 23.28
N SER A 148 -1.09 -24.72 23.53
CA SER A 148 -0.23 -24.62 24.72
C SER A 148 -1.06 -24.65 26.01
N VAL A 149 -2.23 -24.01 26.05
CA VAL A 149 -3.13 -24.04 27.22
C VAL A 149 -3.69 -25.44 27.47
N ILE A 150 -4.14 -26.13 26.42
CA ILE A 150 -4.73 -27.47 26.54
C ILE A 150 -3.66 -28.53 26.86
N SER A 151 -2.46 -28.39 26.30
CA SER A 151 -1.35 -29.33 26.47
C SER A 151 -0.49 -29.01 27.69
N SER A 152 -0.83 -27.94 28.43
CA SER A 152 -0.16 -27.64 29.69
C SER A 152 -0.45 -28.79 30.66
N PRO A 153 0.58 -29.43 31.25
CA PRO A 153 0.38 -30.46 32.24
C PRO A 153 -0.48 -29.89 33.37
N ASN A 154 -1.46 -30.67 33.85
CA ASN A 154 -2.23 -30.35 35.05
C ASN A 154 -1.28 -29.84 36.12
N LEU A 155 -1.57 -28.67 36.69
CA LEU A 155 -0.78 -28.02 37.74
C LEU A 155 -0.26 -29.09 38.70
N PRO A 156 1.06 -29.30 38.79
CA PRO A 156 1.57 -30.23 39.76
C PRO A 156 1.37 -29.58 41.11
N TYR A 157 0.83 -30.35 42.05
CA TYR A 157 0.65 -30.06 43.47
C TYR A 157 -0.65 -29.35 43.85
N ASP A 158 -1.66 -30.17 44.13
CA ASP A 158 -2.56 -29.90 45.25
C ASP A 158 -1.73 -30.03 46.54
N VAL A 159 -1.17 -28.91 47.00
CA VAL A 159 -0.38 -28.87 48.23
C VAL A 159 -1.37 -28.98 49.39
N ASN A 160 -1.59 -30.20 49.86
CA ASN A 160 -2.36 -30.44 51.07
C ASN A 160 -1.51 -29.92 52.25
N ILE A 161 -1.76 -28.68 52.69
CA ILE A 161 -1.10 -28.09 53.85
C ILE A 161 -1.60 -28.85 55.08
N ILE A 162 -0.85 -29.86 55.50
CA ILE A 162 -1.04 -30.49 56.81
C ILE A 162 -0.47 -29.51 57.82
N GLU A 163 -1.35 -28.75 58.49
CA GLU A 163 -0.96 -27.95 59.64
C GLU A 163 -0.34 -28.87 60.71
N ASP A 164 0.90 -28.60 61.07
CA ASP A 164 1.63 -29.35 62.08
C ASP A 164 1.08 -29.01 63.47
N LYS A 165 0.16 -29.83 63.97
CA LYS A 165 -0.54 -29.66 65.25
C LYS A 165 0.35 -29.91 66.48
N THR A 166 1.56 -30.42 66.30
CA THR A 166 2.47 -30.73 67.43
C THR A 166 2.74 -29.52 68.31
N ARG A 167 2.99 -28.34 67.71
CA ARG A 167 3.24 -27.11 68.46
C ARG A 167 2.01 -26.63 69.24
N THR A 168 0.81 -26.85 68.71
CA THR A 168 -0.44 -26.48 69.39
C THR A 168 -0.71 -27.38 70.59
N ASP A 169 -0.45 -28.69 70.46
CA ASP A 169 -0.62 -29.66 71.55
C ASP A 169 0.41 -29.44 72.67
N GLU A 170 1.66 -29.09 72.33
CA GLU A 170 2.69 -28.73 73.29
C GLU A 170 2.32 -27.46 74.07
N LEU A 171 1.88 -26.40 73.38
CA LEU A 171 1.44 -25.15 74.01
C LEU A 171 0.20 -25.34 74.91
N GLN A 172 -0.70 -26.25 74.55
CA GLN A 172 -1.88 -26.55 75.37
C GLN A 172 -1.49 -27.35 76.63
N LYS A 173 -0.51 -28.24 76.52
CA LYS A 173 0.03 -28.98 77.66
C LYS A 173 0.76 -28.06 78.63
N GLU A 174 1.60 -27.15 78.13
CA GLU A 174 2.28 -26.13 78.95
C GLU A 174 1.27 -25.21 79.64
N ASN A 175 0.23 -24.76 78.94
CA ASN A 175 -0.82 -23.92 79.55
C ASN A 175 -1.55 -24.62 80.70
N ASN A 176 -1.83 -25.91 80.57
CA ASN A 176 -2.49 -26.67 81.63
C ASN A 176 -1.57 -26.86 82.83
N GLN A 177 -0.28 -27.14 82.61
CA GLN A 177 0.71 -27.24 83.69
C GLN A 177 0.87 -25.92 84.44
N LEU A 178 0.99 -24.80 83.73
CA LEU A 178 1.10 -23.48 84.34
C LEU A 178 -0.15 -23.12 85.17
N LYS A 179 -1.35 -23.51 84.74
CA LYS A 179 -2.58 -23.32 85.53
C LYS A 179 -2.59 -24.12 86.82
N GLU A 180 -2.11 -25.36 86.79
CA GLU A 180 -1.99 -26.19 88.00
C GLU A 180 -0.96 -25.61 88.97
N GLU A 181 0.19 -25.16 88.47
CA GLU A 181 1.21 -24.50 89.29
C GLU A 181 0.70 -23.19 89.91
N LEU A 182 -0.03 -22.39 89.13
CA LEU A 182 -0.62 -21.14 89.60
C LEU A 182 -1.68 -21.39 90.69
N PHE A 183 -2.55 -22.38 90.50
CA PHE A 183 -3.53 -22.79 91.51
C PHE A 183 -2.87 -23.26 92.81
N LYS A 184 -1.77 -24.01 92.71
CA LYS A 184 -1.00 -24.46 93.87
C LYS A 184 -0.33 -23.29 94.59
N ALA A 185 0.20 -22.32 93.85
CA ALA A 185 0.79 -21.10 94.40
C ALA A 185 -0.28 -20.24 95.11
N GLU A 186 -1.45 -20.05 94.51
CA GLU A 186 -2.58 -19.35 95.11
C GLU A 186 -3.02 -20.00 96.44
N MET A 187 -3.12 -21.33 96.48
CA MET A 187 -3.42 -22.04 97.72
C MET A 187 -2.35 -21.82 98.79
N MET A 188 -1.07 -21.88 98.44
CA MET A 188 0.02 -21.63 99.39
C MET A 188 -0.01 -20.21 99.94
N VAL A 189 -0.28 -19.21 99.10
CA VAL A 189 -0.45 -17.81 99.54
C VAL A 189 -1.63 -17.69 100.50
N LYS A 190 -2.77 -18.29 100.16
CA LYS A 190 -3.96 -18.26 101.02
C LYS A 190 -3.71 -18.91 102.39
N VAL A 191 -3.02 -20.05 102.42
CA VAL A 191 -2.64 -20.72 103.68
C VAL A 191 -1.69 -19.84 104.50
N LEU A 192 -0.71 -19.20 103.87
CA LEU A 192 0.19 -18.27 104.55
C LEU A 192 -0.56 -17.06 105.11
N GLU A 193 -1.49 -16.47 104.35
CA GLU A 193 -2.34 -15.36 104.82
C GLU A 193 -3.24 -15.75 106.00
N GLU A 194 -3.82 -16.95 105.99
CA GLU A 194 -4.62 -17.47 107.10
C GLU A 194 -3.76 -17.75 108.33
N THR A 195 -2.53 -18.25 108.15
CA THR A 195 -1.58 -18.52 109.24
C THR A 195 -1.08 -17.21 109.88
N ASN A 196 -0.83 -16.17 109.08
CA ASN A 196 -0.35 -14.86 109.57
C ASN A 196 -1.43 -14.04 110.29
N LYS A 197 -2.72 -14.38 110.14
CA LYS A 197 -3.83 -13.75 110.88
C LYS A 197 -4.08 -14.37 112.26
N GLN A 198 -3.39 -15.46 112.62
CA GLN A 198 -3.51 -16.16 113.90
C GLN A 198 -2.33 -15.92 114.86
N LEU A 199 -1.40 -15.03 114.49
CA LEU A 199 -0.31 -14.49 115.33
C LEU A 199 -0.63 -13.04 115.72
#